data_AF-M1ANI2-F1
#
_entry.id   AF-M1ANI2-F1
#
_cell.length_a   1.000
_cell.length_b   1.000
_cell.length_c   1.000
_cell.angle_alpha   90.00
_cell.angle_beta   90.00
_cell.angle_gamma   90.00
#
_symmetry.space_group_name_H-M   'P 1'
#
loop_
_entity.id
_entity.type
_entity.pdbx_description
1 polymer ?
#
loop_
_entity_poly.entity_id
_entity_poly.type
_entity_poly.pdbx_seq_one_letter_code
_entity_poly.pdbx_strand_id
1 'polypeptide(L)'
;MSPHWTLTGHSVVYVERGDAQVQVVDQTGQQVMNDKVNQGEMFVAPQYFPATIKAGENGFEFVVFRTSSQPMNNQLAGYTSVIRAMPVEVLTNAYQISPNEAQRLKINRGGESLLLSPQRRSS
;
A
#
# COMPACT_ATOMS: atom_id res chain seq x y z
N MET A 1 5.01 -0.14 -3.85
CA MET A 1 4.15 -1.12 -3.17
C MET A 1 2.73 -0.58 -3.12
N SER A 2 1.74 -1.44 -3.31
CA SER A 2 0.32 -1.10 -3.18
C SER A 2 0.01 -0.67 -1.73
N PRO A 3 -0.91 0.29 -1.51
CA PRO A 3 -1.38 0.59 -0.17
C PRO A 3 -1.92 -0.69 0.49
N HIS A 4 -1.47 -0.99 1.71
CA HIS A 4 -1.80 -2.21 2.41
C HIS A 4 -1.75 -2.00 3.93
N TRP A 5 -2.39 -2.88 4.69
CA TRP A 5 -2.29 -2.91 6.15
C TRP A 5 -2.08 -4.33 6.65
N THR A 6 -1.51 -4.46 7.84
CA THR A 6 -1.34 -5.75 8.52
C THR A 6 -2.48 -5.98 9.51
N LEU A 7 -3.14 -7.13 9.43
CA LEU A 7 -4.20 -7.55 10.36
C LEU A 7 -3.65 -8.03 11.71
N THR A 8 -2.43 -8.58 11.73
CA THR A 8 -1.82 -9.21 12.90
C THR A 8 -0.39 -8.70 13.12
N GLY A 9 -0.19 -7.92 14.19
CA GLY A 9 1.11 -7.37 14.57
C GLY A 9 1.51 -6.08 13.86
N HIS A 10 2.49 -5.38 14.45
CA HIS A 10 3.10 -4.18 13.91
C HIS A 10 4.21 -4.55 12.92
N SER A 11 4.51 -3.64 11.99
CA SER A 11 5.66 -3.75 11.08
C SER A 11 6.70 -2.69 11.44
N VAL A 12 7.92 -3.12 11.75
CA VAL A 12 9.09 -2.26 11.90
C VAL A 12 9.96 -2.46 10.66
N VAL A 13 10.16 -1.40 9.89
CA VAL A 13 10.82 -1.44 8.59
C VAL A 13 12.17 -0.75 8.68
N TYR A 14 13.24 -1.46 8.34
CA TYR A 14 14.60 -0.92 8.25
C TYR A 14 15.04 -0.87 6.79
N VAL A 15 15.61 0.25 6.36
CA VAL A 15 16.03 0.48 4.97
C VAL A 15 17.47 0.02 4.78
N GLU A 16 17.65 -1.05 4.01
CA GLU A 16 18.97 -1.62 3.70
C GLU A 16 19.68 -0.84 2.59
N ARG A 17 18.95 -0.46 1.52
CA ARG A 17 19.51 0.30 0.38
C ARG A 17 18.46 1.20 -0.28
N GLY A 18 18.94 2.29 -0.87
CA GLY A 18 18.14 3.21 -1.66
C GLY A 18 17.26 4.14 -0.82
N ASP A 19 16.16 4.58 -1.40
CA ASP A 19 15.23 5.52 -0.77
C ASP A 19 13.78 5.31 -1.23
N ALA A 20 12.83 5.75 -0.42
CA ALA A 20 11.41 5.70 -0.77
C ALA A 20 10.61 6.83 -0.14
N GLN A 21 9.56 7.25 -0.83
CA GLN A 21 8.47 8.01 -0.21
C GLN A 21 7.54 7.01 0.50
N VAL A 22 7.35 7.21 1.80
CA VAL A 22 6.46 6.41 2.64
C VAL A 22 5.29 7.28 3.09
N GLN A 23 4.10 6.69 3.09
CA GLN A 23 2.91 7.31 3.65
C GLN A 23 2.20 6.32 4.56
N VAL A 24 1.78 6.79 5.73
CA VAL A 24 1.02 6.01 6.72
C VAL A 24 -0.18 6.82 7.17
N VAL A 25 -1.34 6.17 7.25
CA VAL A 25 -2.62 6.77 7.65
C VAL A 25 -3.13 6.05 8.90
N ASP A 26 -3.68 6.79 9.85
CA ASP A 26 -4.29 6.23 11.07
C ASP A 26 -5.78 5.90 10.90
N GLN A 27 -6.42 5.40 11.96
CA GLN A 27 -7.84 5.04 11.94
C GLN A 27 -8.80 6.22 11.76
N THR A 28 -8.34 7.46 11.97
CA THR A 28 -9.16 8.66 11.75
C THR A 28 -9.11 9.13 10.30
N GLY A 29 -8.24 8.53 9.49
CA GLY A 29 -7.94 8.97 8.13
C GLY A 29 -6.89 10.08 8.08
N GLN A 30 -6.26 10.42 9.22
CA GLN A 30 -5.17 11.38 9.25
C GLN A 30 -3.89 10.75 8.73
N GLN A 31 -3.20 11.45 7.84
CA GLN A 31 -1.86 11.07 7.42
C GLN A 31 -0.88 11.37 8.54
N VAL A 32 -0.43 10.31 9.23
CA VAL A 32 0.50 10.39 10.36
C VAL A 32 1.97 10.31 9.92
N MET A 33 2.24 9.93 8.67
CA MET A 33 3.57 9.93 8.07
C MET A 33 3.49 10.28 6.58
N ASN A 34 4.39 11.13 6.10
CA ASN A 34 4.56 11.47 4.69
C ASN A 34 6.03 11.75 4.35
N ASP A 35 6.92 10.82 4.69
CA ASP A 35 8.34 11.11 4.73
C ASP A 35 9.10 10.33 3.67
N LYS A 36 10.19 10.95 3.19
CA LYS A 36 11.22 10.25 2.45
C LYS A 36 12.11 9.53 3.46
N VAL A 37 12.22 8.21 3.33
CA VAL A 37 13.12 7.36 4.10
C VAL A 37 14.32 6.95 3.24
N ASN A 38 15.48 6.86 3.85
CA ASN A 38 16.77 6.63 3.23
C ASN A 38 17.46 5.44 3.90
N GLN A 39 18.49 4.91 3.24
CA GLN A 39 19.33 3.84 3.79
C GLN A 39 19.78 4.13 5.24
N GLY A 40 19.64 3.13 6.10
CA GLY A 40 19.98 3.21 7.53
C GLY A 40 18.86 3.73 8.42
N GLU A 41 17.79 4.29 7.85
CA GLU A 41 16.64 4.75 8.61
C GLU A 41 15.65 3.61 8.88
N MET A 42 14.83 3.82 9.91
CA MET A 42 13.78 2.89 10.32
C MET A 42 12.46 3.64 10.52
N PHE A 43 11.35 3.00 10.19
CA PHE A 43 10.02 3.50 10.52
C PHE A 43 9.10 2.37 10.99
N VAL A 44 7.99 2.74 11.63
CA VAL A 44 6.98 1.78 12.12
C VAL A 44 5.67 2.03 11.41
N ALA A 45 5.08 0.97 10.86
CA ALA A 45 3.69 0.93 10.45
C ALA A 45 2.90 0.12 11.50
N PRO A 46 2.11 0.78 12.36
CA PRO A 46 1.30 0.09 13.35
C PRO A 46 0.30 -0.90 12.71
N GLN A 47 -0.10 -1.91 13.47
CA GLN A 47 -1.18 -2.82 13.06
C GLN A 47 -2.43 -2.01 12.66
N TYR A 48 -3.12 -2.45 11.60
CA TYR A 48 -4.26 -1.77 10.97
C TYR A 48 -4.01 -0.42 10.30
N PHE A 49 -2.81 0.18 10.40
CA PHE A 49 -2.53 1.45 9.75
C PHE A 49 -2.16 1.19 8.29
N PRO A 50 -2.93 1.69 7.30
CA PRO A 50 -2.58 1.54 5.91
C PRO A 50 -1.28 2.29 5.61
N ALA A 51 -0.34 1.60 4.97
CA ALA A 51 0.92 2.14 4.52
C ALA A 51 1.10 1.92 3.01
N THR A 52 1.76 2.87 2.36
CA THR A 52 2.23 2.73 0.97
C THR A 52 3.68 3.19 0.85
N ILE A 53 4.41 2.54 -0.05
CA ILE A 53 5.84 2.77 -0.26
C ILE A 53 6.07 2.96 -1.74
N LYS A 54 6.62 4.10 -2.13
CA LYS A 54 7.05 4.37 -3.51
C LYS A 54 8.57 4.52 -3.53
N ALA A 55 9.24 3.55 -4.15
CA ALA A 55 10.69 3.59 -4.32
C ALA A 55 11.12 4.84 -5.10
N GLY A 56 12.25 5.41 -4.70
CA GLY A 56 12.97 6.45 -5.43
C GLY A 56 13.67 5.89 -6.67
N GLU A 57 14.44 6.73 -7.34
CA GLU A 57 15.12 6.37 -8.60
C GLU A 57 16.21 5.31 -8.41
N ASN A 58 16.81 5.24 -7.23
CA ASN A 58 17.85 4.28 -6.88
C ASN A 58 17.30 2.90 -6.44
N GLY A 59 15.97 2.70 -6.54
CA GLY A 59 15.31 1.56 -5.95
C GLY A 59 15.16 1.67 -4.43
N PHE A 60 14.57 0.64 -3.83
CA PHE A 60 14.33 0.58 -2.39
C PHE A 60 14.38 -0.87 -1.90
N GLU A 61 15.31 -1.15 -1.00
CA GLU A 61 15.47 -2.46 -0.37
C GLU A 61 15.40 -2.31 1.14
N PHE A 62 14.66 -3.22 1.77
CA PHE A 62 14.31 -3.09 3.18
C PHE A 62 14.03 -4.47 3.80
N VAL A 63 14.17 -4.51 5.11
CA VAL A 63 13.77 -5.64 5.97
C VAL A 63 12.57 -5.22 6.81
N VAL A 64 11.60 -6.12 6.97
CA VAL A 64 10.43 -5.91 7.83
C VAL A 64 10.45 -6.89 8.99
N PHE A 65 10.62 -6.37 10.20
CA PHE A 65 10.40 -7.12 11.43
C PHE A 65 8.92 -7.02 11.81
N ARG A 66 8.30 -8.16 12.12
CA ARG A 66 6.88 -8.20 12.49
C ARG A 66 6.71 -8.77 13.89
N THR A 67 5.83 -8.16 14.67
CA THR A 67 5.55 -8.57 16.06
C THR A 67 4.51 -9.68 16.16
N SER A 68 4.40 -10.51 15.13
CA SER A 68 3.47 -11.63 15.02
C SER A 68 4.18 -12.79 14.32
N SER A 69 3.96 -14.02 14.80
CA SER A 69 4.49 -15.23 14.18
C SER A 69 3.82 -15.59 12.86
N GLN A 70 2.58 -15.13 12.64
CA GLN A 70 1.82 -15.36 11.41
C GLN A 70 1.19 -14.04 10.93
N PRO A 71 1.99 -13.13 10.34
CA PRO A 71 1.52 -11.83 9.89
C PRO A 71 0.65 -11.95 8.64
N MET A 72 -0.53 -11.34 8.66
CA MET A 72 -1.45 -11.31 7.53
C MET A 72 -1.57 -9.88 6.97
N ASN A 73 -1.34 -9.70 5.67
CA ASN A 73 -1.46 -8.40 4.99
C ASN A 73 -2.67 -8.37 4.07
N ASN A 74 -3.36 -7.22 4.04
CA ASN A 74 -4.42 -6.93 3.08
C ASN A 74 -4.01 -5.77 2.18
N GLN A 75 -4.28 -5.90 0.88
CA GLN A 75 -3.99 -4.86 -0.10
C GLN A 75 -5.25 -4.06 -0.42
N LEU A 76 -5.12 -2.74 -0.60
CA LEU A 76 -6.18 -1.87 -1.09
C LEU A 76 -6.26 -1.85 -2.62
N ALA A 77 -5.13 -2.00 -3.33
CA ALA A 77 -5.11 -2.04 -4.80
C ALA A 77 -4.34 -3.26 -5.33
N GLY A 78 -4.68 -3.70 -6.55
CA GLY A 78 -4.08 -4.88 -7.18
C GLY A 78 -5.02 -6.07 -7.28
N TYR A 79 -4.54 -7.16 -7.88
CA TYR A 79 -5.29 -8.38 -8.17
C TYR A 79 -5.83 -9.07 -6.91
N THR A 80 -5.11 -9.00 -5.80
CA THR A 80 -5.50 -9.60 -4.50
C THR A 80 -6.08 -8.59 -3.51
N SER A 81 -6.57 -7.44 -4.00
CA SER A 81 -7.04 -6.35 -3.13
C SER A 81 -8.48 -6.48 -2.65
N VAL A 82 -8.76 -5.86 -1.50
CA VAL A 82 -10.13 -5.73 -0.98
C VAL A 82 -11.04 -4.95 -1.92
N ILE A 83 -10.51 -3.94 -2.62
CA ILE A 83 -11.28 -3.17 -3.61
C ILE A 83 -11.73 -4.09 -4.75
N ARG A 84 -10.83 -4.94 -5.25
CA ARG A 84 -11.18 -5.90 -6.31
C ARG A 84 -12.16 -6.98 -5.83
N ALA A 85 -12.09 -7.37 -4.56
CA ALA A 85 -13.01 -8.33 -3.96
C ALA A 85 -14.43 -7.76 -3.74
N MET A 86 -14.59 -6.44 -3.58
CA MET A 86 -15.90 -5.83 -3.36
C MET A 86 -16.81 -5.92 -4.59
N PRO A 87 -18.12 -6.18 -4.42
CA PRO A 87 -19.10 -6.07 -5.50
C PRO A 87 -19.10 -4.66 -6.13
N VAL A 88 -19.40 -4.57 -7.41
CA VAL A 88 -19.38 -3.29 -8.15
C VAL A 88 -20.37 -2.31 -7.53
N GLU A 89 -21.54 -2.80 -7.14
CA GLU A 89 -22.62 -2.03 -6.55
C GLU A 89 -22.20 -1.42 -5.22
N VAL A 90 -21.41 -2.14 -4.40
CA VAL A 90 -20.87 -1.61 -3.14
C VAL A 90 -19.96 -0.43 -3.41
N LEU A 91 -19.06 -0.53 -4.40
CA LEU A 91 -18.14 0.56 -4.75
C LEU A 91 -18.89 1.75 -5.36
N THR A 92 -19.85 1.50 -6.25
CA THR A 92 -20.67 2.55 -6.87
C THR A 92 -21.41 3.38 -5.82
N ASN A 93 -22.03 2.72 -4.83
CA ASN A 93 -22.76 3.43 -3.78
C ASN A 93 -21.83 4.10 -2.76
N ALA A 94 -20.74 3.45 -2.35
CA ALA A 94 -19.83 3.98 -1.34
C ALA A 94 -19.02 5.18 -1.84
N TYR A 95 -18.55 5.14 -3.09
CA TYR A 95 -17.72 6.20 -3.68
C TYR A 95 -18.52 7.18 -4.55
N GLN A 96 -19.83 6.95 -4.76
CA GLN A 96 -20.68 7.75 -5.63
C GLN A 96 -20.12 7.87 -7.07
N ILE A 97 -19.69 6.74 -7.62
CA ILE A 97 -19.08 6.63 -8.96
C ILE A 97 -19.91 5.72 -9.87
N SER A 98 -19.81 5.91 -11.19
CA SER A 98 -20.49 5.05 -12.15
C SER A 98 -20.01 3.59 -12.07
N PRO A 99 -20.82 2.60 -12.49
CA PRO A 99 -20.40 1.20 -12.56
C PRO A 99 -19.12 0.99 -13.37
N ASN A 100 -18.94 1.77 -14.45
CA ASN A 100 -17.73 1.72 -15.27
C ASN A 100 -16.49 2.23 -14.53
N GLU A 101 -16.62 3.29 -13.74
CA GLU A 101 -15.53 3.79 -12.88
C GLU A 101 -15.21 2.81 -11.76
N ALA A 102 -16.23 2.22 -11.13
CA ALA A 102 -16.05 1.17 -10.13
C ALA A 102 -15.32 -0.05 -10.72
N GLN A 103 -15.70 -0.50 -11.91
CA GLN A 103 -15.02 -1.60 -12.58
C GLN A 103 -13.55 -1.25 -12.90
N ARG A 104 -13.28 -0.04 -13.40
CA ARG A 104 -11.92 0.47 -13.61
C ARG A 104 -11.11 0.49 -12.30
N LEU A 105 -11.69 1.01 -11.22
CA LEU A 105 -11.06 1.02 -9.89
C LEU A 105 -10.64 -0.39 -9.44
N LYS A 106 -11.45 -1.42 -9.73
CA LYS A 106 -11.14 -2.83 -9.42
C LYS A 106 -10.00 -3.41 -10.26
N ILE A 107 -9.92 -3.09 -11.55
CA ILE A 107 -9.11 -3.87 -12.51
C ILE A 107 -7.96 -3.11 -13.15
N ASN A 108 -7.82 -1.79 -12.96
CA ASN A 108 -6.80 -0.98 -13.64
C ASN A 108 -5.35 -1.38 -13.33
N ARG A 109 -5.11 -2.15 -12.26
CA ARG A 109 -3.80 -2.72 -11.93
C ARG A 109 -3.54 -4.10 -12.54
N GLY A 110 -4.43 -4.58 -13.42
CA GLY A 110 -4.25 -5.83 -14.15
C GLY A 110 -4.06 -7.03 -13.22
N GLY A 111 -3.00 -7.80 -13.45
CA GLY A 111 -2.61 -8.96 -12.63
C GLY A 111 -1.67 -8.63 -11.46
N GLU A 112 -1.26 -7.37 -11.27
CA GLU A 112 -0.24 -7.00 -10.28
C GLU A 112 -0.78 -7.09 -8.85
N SER A 113 0.02 -7.58 -7.91
CA SER A 113 -0.30 -7.63 -6.47
C SER A 113 0.92 -7.22 -5.66
N LEU A 114 0.68 -6.44 -4.60
CA LEU A 114 1.64 -5.88 -3.63
C LEU A 114 2.74 -5.00 -4.25
N LEU A 115 3.51 -5.52 -5.20
CA LEU A 115 4.43 -4.75 -6.02
C LEU A 115 3.68 -4.30 -7.28
N LEU A 116 3.72 -3.00 -7.54
CA LEU A 116 3.07 -2.38 -8.69
C LEU A 116 4.17 -1.77 -9.54
N SER A 117 4.12 -2.01 -10.85
CA SER A 117 5.07 -1.44 -11.78
C SER A 117 4.92 0.08 -11.82
N PRO A 118 6.03 0.82 -11.97
CA PRO A 118 5.94 2.25 -12.22
C PRO A 118 5.18 2.50 -13.52
N GLN A 119 4.27 3.47 -13.51
CA GLN A 119 3.67 3.94 -14.75
C GLN A 119 4.78 4.59 -15.58
N ARG A 120 5.00 4.08 -16.80
CA ARG A 120 5.82 4.78 -17.78
C ARG A 120 5.16 6.12 -18.04
N ARG A 121 5.78 7.22 -17.60
CA ARG A 121 5.44 8.54 -18.16
C ARG A 121 5.93 8.50 -19.60
N SER A 122 5.01 8.58 -20.55
CA SER A 122 5.39 8.96 -21.91
C SER A 122 5.94 10.39 -21.81
N SER A 123 7.24 10.53 -22.07
CA SER A 123 7.86 11.84 -22.29
C SER A 123 7.25 12.53 -23.50
#